data_AF-A0A957J073-F1
#
_entry.id   AF-A0A957J073-F1
#
_cell.length_a   1.000
_cell.length_b   1.000
_cell.length_c   1.000
_cell.angle_alpha   90.00
_cell.angle_beta   90.00
_cell.angle_gamma   90.00
#
_symmetry.space_group_name_H-M   'P 1'
#
loop_
_entity.id
_entity.type
_entity.pdbx_description
1 polymer ?
#
loop_
_entity_poly.entity_id
_entity_poly.type
_entity_poly.pdbx_seq_one_letter_code
_entity_poly.pdbx_strand_id
1 'polypeptide(L)'
;MLRIRRYLNPYMLMFAASVVLLFAQANFDLALPDYLSQIVNTGIQQGGIESPVPEAMRVETLERIALFLSPEEETAVRNAYTLVRPDFPGSDDYLESYPLLDTEPIYVLKELSEEEIEQLSTPIAQALLVVSALEQAMADPEAAAQMGGQGDFDLSRLPAGMDLFTVLGRLPAAQR
;
A
#
# COMPACT_ATOMS: atom_id res chain seq x y z
N MET A 1 -32.08 32.40 -40.00
CA MET A 1 -31.93 31.02 -39.49
C MET A 1 -32.71 30.71 -38.20
N LEU A 2 -33.68 31.54 -37.76
CA LEU A 2 -34.49 31.28 -36.55
C LEU A 2 -35.82 30.53 -36.78
N ARG A 3 -36.16 30.16 -38.03
CA ARG A 3 -37.41 29.43 -38.33
C ARG A 3 -37.45 28.01 -37.74
N ILE A 4 -36.29 27.43 -37.43
CA ILE A 4 -36.14 26.07 -36.85
C ILE A 4 -36.65 26.02 -35.40
N ARG A 5 -36.57 27.13 -34.65
CA ARG A 5 -36.97 27.18 -33.23
C ARG A 5 -38.45 26.82 -33.02
N ARG A 6 -39.32 27.10 -34.00
CA ARG A 6 -40.76 26.77 -33.93
C ARG A 6 -41.02 25.26 -34.06
N TYR A 7 -40.18 24.55 -34.80
CA TYR A 7 -40.28 23.10 -34.99
C TYR A 7 -39.56 22.31 -33.90
N LEU A 8 -38.57 22.91 -33.23
CA LEU A 8 -37.87 22.31 -32.09
C LEU A 8 -38.67 22.37 -30.79
N ASN A 9 -39.56 23.37 -30.65
CA ASN A 9 -40.32 23.64 -29.43
C ASN A 9 -41.08 22.43 -28.84
N PRO A 10 -41.80 21.59 -29.62
CA PRO A 10 -42.47 20.40 -29.08
C PRO A 10 -41.50 19.27 -28.68
N TYR A 11 -40.27 19.26 -29.21
CA TYR A 11 -39.25 18.24 -28.95
C TYR A 11 -38.09 18.74 -28.08
N MET A 12 -38.23 19.91 -27.46
CA MET A 12 -37.14 20.56 -26.70
C MET A 12 -36.60 19.66 -25.59
N LEU A 13 -37.47 18.89 -24.93
CA LEU A 13 -37.08 17.93 -23.90
C LEU A 13 -36.25 16.78 -24.46
N MET A 14 -36.65 16.21 -25.60
CA MET A 14 -35.88 15.15 -26.27
C MET A 14 -34.54 15.68 -26.75
N PHE A 15 -34.51 16.90 -27.30
CA PHE A 15 -33.27 17.57 -27.72
C PHE A 15 -32.33 17.80 -26.54
N ALA A 16 -32.84 18.31 -25.42
CA ALA A 16 -32.04 18.50 -24.21
C ALA A 16 -31.51 17.17 -23.66
N ALA A 17 -32.33 16.11 -23.64
CA ALA A 17 -31.92 14.77 -23.24
C ALA A 17 -30.80 14.21 -24.15
N SER A 18 -30.92 14.37 -25.47
CA SER A 18 -29.86 13.99 -26.41
C SER A 18 -28.56 14.74 -26.12
N VAL A 19 -28.62 16.04 -25.84
CA VAL A 19 -27.43 16.83 -25.49
C VAL A 19 -26.80 16.29 -24.21
N VAL A 20 -27.57 16.03 -23.16
CA VAL A 20 -27.07 15.44 -21.90
C VAL A 20 -26.43 14.07 -22.13
N LEU A 21 -27.07 13.20 -22.92
CA LEU A 21 -26.52 11.88 -23.24
C LEU A 21 -25.22 11.97 -24.04
N LEU A 22 -25.08 12.95 -24.94
CA LEU A 22 -23.82 13.20 -25.65
C LEU A 22 -22.71 13.66 -24.69
N PHE A 23 -23.02 14.49 -23.70
CA PHE A 23 -22.05 14.85 -22.67
C PHE A 23 -21.68 13.65 -21.80
N ALA A 24 -22.64 12.80 -21.43
CA ALA A 24 -22.36 11.57 -20.68
C ALA A 24 -21.46 10.63 -21.48
N GLN A 25 -21.75 10.43 -22.77
CA GLN A 25 -20.91 9.62 -23.67
C GLN A 25 -19.48 10.18 -23.74
N ALA A 26 -19.32 11.49 -23.92
CA ALA A 26 -18.00 12.10 -23.96
C ALA A 26 -17.22 11.92 -22.64
N ASN A 27 -17.91 11.96 -21.49
CA ASN A 27 -17.28 11.67 -20.20
C ASN A 27 -16.87 10.20 -20.08
N PHE A 28 -17.69 9.26 -20.55
CA PHE A 28 -17.32 7.84 -20.56
C PHE A 28 -16.13 7.57 -21.47
N ASP A 29 -16.09 8.15 -22.68
CA ASP A 29 -14.97 8.02 -23.60
C ASP A 29 -13.67 8.60 -23.01
N LEU A 30 -13.76 9.67 -22.20
CA LEU A 30 -12.62 10.27 -21.52
C LEU A 30 -12.15 9.45 -20.30
N ALA A 31 -13.04 8.71 -19.64
CA ALA A 31 -12.72 7.86 -18.48
C ALA A 31 -12.20 6.45 -18.87
N LEU A 32 -12.45 5.98 -20.10
CA LEU A 32 -11.97 4.67 -20.58
C LEU A 32 -10.45 4.49 -20.45
N PRO A 33 -9.59 5.46 -20.82
CA PRO A 33 -8.14 5.35 -20.62
C PRO A 33 -7.75 5.18 -19.14
N ASP A 34 -8.43 5.86 -18.22
CA ASP A 34 -8.14 5.79 -16.79
C ASP A 34 -8.48 4.40 -16.24
N TYR A 35 -9.61 3.82 -16.64
CA TYR A 35 -9.95 2.44 -16.27
C TYR A 35 -8.95 1.42 -16.83
N LEU A 36 -8.51 1.59 -18.08
CA LEU A 36 -7.47 0.73 -18.64
C LEU A 36 -6.14 0.86 -17.87
N SER A 37 -5.78 2.08 -17.47
CA SER A 37 -4.61 2.35 -16.62
C SER A 37 -4.71 1.61 -15.29
N GLN A 38 -5.85 1.68 -14.60
CA GLN A 38 -6.07 0.98 -13.33
C GLN A 38 -6.03 -0.55 -13.48
N ILE A 39 -6.68 -1.11 -14.52
CA ILE A 39 -6.66 -2.56 -14.78
C ILE A 39 -5.22 -3.06 -14.97
N VAL A 40 -4.41 -2.31 -15.71
CA VAL A 40 -3.05 -2.75 -16.05
C VAL A 40 -2.08 -2.48 -14.90
N ASN A 41 -2.06 -1.26 -14.35
CA ASN A 41 -1.08 -0.88 -13.32
C ASN A 41 -1.43 -1.52 -11.99
N THR A 42 -2.66 -1.35 -11.51
CA THR A 42 -3.08 -1.85 -10.21
C THR A 42 -3.43 -3.34 -10.29
N GLY A 43 -4.21 -3.75 -11.29
CA GLY A 43 -4.64 -5.15 -11.43
C GLY A 43 -3.51 -6.10 -11.83
N ILE A 44 -2.90 -5.89 -13.01
CA ILE A 44 -1.92 -6.84 -13.58
C ILE A 44 -0.51 -6.63 -13.01
N GLN A 45 0.01 -5.39 -13.03
CA GLN A 45 1.41 -5.14 -12.65
C GLN A 45 1.61 -5.22 -11.13
N GLN A 46 0.73 -4.58 -10.36
CA GLN A 46 0.79 -4.57 -8.89
C GLN A 46 0.03 -5.74 -8.26
N GLY A 47 -0.54 -6.65 -9.07
CA GLY A 47 -1.21 -7.86 -8.58
C GLY A 47 -2.47 -7.59 -7.75
N GLY A 48 -3.13 -6.47 -7.96
CA GLY A 48 -4.31 -6.02 -7.20
C GLY A 48 -3.98 -5.20 -5.97
N ILE A 49 -2.71 -4.84 -5.74
CA ILE A 49 -2.32 -3.96 -4.64
C ILE A 49 -2.60 -2.51 -5.06
N GLU A 50 -3.62 -1.88 -4.47
CA GLU A 50 -4.01 -0.48 -4.78
C GLU A 50 -3.08 0.55 -4.13
N SER A 51 -2.58 0.23 -2.94
CA SER A 51 -1.64 1.07 -2.19
C SER A 51 -0.53 0.21 -1.60
N PRO A 52 0.74 0.67 -1.65
CA PRO A 52 1.84 -0.02 -0.99
C PRO A 52 1.77 0.07 0.54
N VAL A 53 0.89 0.90 1.10
CA VAL A 53 0.66 1.04 2.54
C VAL A 53 -0.32 -0.06 2.98
N PRO A 54 0.09 -1.01 3.83
CA PRO A 54 -0.80 -2.08 4.29
C PRO A 54 -1.92 -1.54 5.18
N GLU A 55 -3.14 -2.01 4.97
CA GLU A 55 -4.27 -1.68 5.86
C GLU A 55 -4.07 -2.23 7.29
N ALA A 56 -3.45 -3.40 7.41
CA ALA A 56 -3.04 -3.94 8.69
C ALA A 56 -1.72 -4.69 8.58
N MET A 57 -0.96 -4.71 9.67
CA MET A 57 0.31 -5.43 9.78
C MET A 57 0.53 -6.00 11.17
N ARG A 58 1.36 -7.06 11.24
CA ARG A 58 1.81 -7.62 12.52
C ARG A 58 2.71 -6.62 13.25
N VAL A 59 2.72 -6.69 14.58
CA VAL A 59 3.63 -5.89 15.42
C VAL A 59 5.09 -6.13 15.01
N GLU A 60 5.48 -7.39 14.79
CA GLU A 60 6.84 -7.75 14.36
C GLU A 60 7.21 -7.11 13.02
N THR A 61 6.27 -7.06 12.06
CA THR A 61 6.50 -6.43 10.76
C THR A 61 6.73 -4.93 10.91
N LEU A 62 5.95 -4.24 11.76
CA LEU A 62 6.13 -2.81 12.01
C LEU A 62 7.51 -2.52 12.65
N GLU A 63 7.93 -3.34 13.62
CA GLU A 63 9.24 -3.18 14.24
C GLU A 63 10.39 -3.46 13.26
N ARG A 64 10.22 -4.41 12.33
CA ARG A 64 11.22 -4.68 11.27
C ARG A 64 11.34 -3.53 10.28
N ILE A 65 10.23 -2.95 9.81
CA ILE A 65 10.28 -1.81 8.88
C ILE A 65 10.87 -0.57 9.55
N ALA A 66 10.58 -0.35 10.83
CA ALA A 66 11.10 0.80 11.59
C ALA A 66 12.64 0.84 11.64
N LEU A 67 13.32 -0.30 11.47
CA LEU A 67 14.79 -0.34 11.42
C LEU A 67 15.38 0.41 10.23
N PHE A 68 14.62 0.53 9.13
CA PHE A 68 15.05 1.10 7.84
C PHE A 68 14.46 2.48 7.56
N LEU A 69 13.66 3.02 8.48
CA LEU A 69 13.08 4.36 8.40
C LEU A 69 13.98 5.40 9.07
N SER A 70 13.95 6.63 8.55
CA SER A 70 14.48 7.77 9.30
C SER A 70 13.63 8.06 10.55
N PRO A 71 14.14 8.77 11.56
CA PRO A 71 13.39 9.09 12.78
C PRO A 71 12.06 9.83 12.51
N GLU A 72 12.04 10.68 11.48
CA GLU A 72 10.87 11.43 11.06
C GLU A 72 9.83 10.50 10.42
N GLU A 73 10.26 9.65 9.49
CA GLU A 73 9.40 8.65 8.85
C GLU A 73 8.87 7.61 9.84
N GLU A 74 9.70 7.12 10.76
CA GLU A 74 9.28 6.18 11.81
C GLU A 74 8.16 6.79 12.65
N THR A 75 8.32 8.06 13.04
CA THR A 75 7.30 8.78 13.81
C THR A 75 6.00 8.92 13.00
N ALA A 76 6.10 9.27 11.72
CA ALA A 76 4.95 9.38 10.83
C ALA A 76 4.22 8.04 10.69
N VAL A 77 4.95 6.95 10.43
CA VAL A 77 4.40 5.60 10.32
C VAL A 77 3.76 5.18 11.65
N ARG A 78 4.44 5.29 12.79
CA ARG A 78 3.85 4.91 14.09
C ARG A 78 2.59 5.71 14.43
N ASN A 79 2.51 6.97 14.00
CA ASN A 79 1.32 7.78 14.18
C ASN A 79 0.18 7.41 13.22
N ALA A 80 0.48 6.85 12.05
CA ALA A 80 -0.49 6.44 11.05
C ALA A 80 -1.26 5.16 11.44
N TYR A 81 -0.71 4.34 12.34
CA TYR A 81 -1.33 3.08 12.77
C TYR A 81 -1.86 3.14 14.20
N THR A 82 -2.85 2.31 14.49
CA THR A 82 -3.38 2.06 15.84
C THR A 82 -3.15 0.62 16.22
N LEU A 83 -2.63 0.38 17.44
CA LEU A 83 -2.47 -0.98 17.96
C LEU A 83 -3.82 -1.51 18.44
N VAL A 84 -4.37 -2.49 17.71
CA VAL A 84 -5.58 -3.21 18.09
C VAL A 84 -5.19 -4.51 18.76
N ARG A 85 -5.77 -4.75 19.93
CA ARG A 85 -5.54 -5.95 20.76
C ARG A 85 -6.84 -6.76 20.84
N PRO A 86 -6.77 -8.07 21.13
CA PRO A 86 -7.98 -8.89 21.25
C PRO A 86 -9.01 -8.30 22.24
N ASP A 87 -8.53 -7.66 23.30
CA ASP A 87 -9.32 -7.02 24.37
C ASP A 87 -9.75 -5.57 24.07
N PHE A 88 -9.46 -5.04 22.89
CA PHE A 88 -9.73 -3.66 22.53
C PHE A 88 -11.21 -3.45 22.14
N PRO A 89 -11.90 -2.39 22.62
CA PRO A 89 -13.27 -2.10 22.19
C PRO A 89 -13.35 -1.84 20.68
N GLY A 90 -14.15 -2.62 19.94
CA GLY A 90 -14.22 -2.58 18.49
C GLY A 90 -13.27 -3.55 17.78
N SER A 91 -12.58 -4.44 18.51
CA SER A 91 -11.81 -5.55 17.92
C SER A 91 -12.70 -6.49 17.10
N ASP A 92 -13.95 -6.68 17.52
CA ASP A 92 -14.94 -7.52 16.83
C ASP A 92 -15.14 -7.13 15.36
N ASP A 93 -15.05 -5.83 15.03
CA ASP A 93 -15.22 -5.33 13.67
C ASP A 93 -14.06 -5.76 12.75
N TYR A 94 -12.89 -6.07 13.31
CA TYR A 94 -11.69 -6.47 12.58
C TYR A 94 -11.48 -7.98 12.53
N LEU A 95 -12.15 -8.77 13.39
CA LEU A 95 -11.94 -10.22 13.49
C LEU A 95 -12.34 -10.98 12.21
N GLU A 96 -13.32 -10.48 11.45
CA GLU A 96 -13.72 -11.10 10.17
C GLU A 96 -12.62 -11.00 9.12
N SER A 97 -11.98 -9.82 9.00
CA SER A 97 -10.92 -9.57 8.02
C SER A 97 -9.55 -10.06 8.50
N TYR A 98 -9.30 -10.02 9.81
CA TYR A 98 -8.00 -10.31 10.43
C TYR A 98 -8.14 -11.33 11.57
N PRO A 99 -8.28 -12.64 11.26
CA PRO A 99 -8.49 -13.68 12.28
C PRO A 99 -7.31 -13.85 13.26
N LEU A 100 -6.11 -13.37 12.88
CA LEU A 100 -4.92 -13.38 13.75
C LEU A 100 -5.09 -12.47 14.99
N LEU A 101 -6.02 -11.52 14.96
CA LEU A 101 -6.31 -10.62 16.08
C LEU A 101 -6.85 -11.36 17.32
N ASP A 102 -7.36 -12.58 17.17
CA ASP A 102 -7.78 -13.42 18.31
C ASP A 102 -6.57 -13.89 19.16
N THR A 103 -5.43 -14.09 18.50
CA THR A 103 -4.22 -14.63 19.14
C THR A 103 -3.15 -13.58 19.42
N GLU A 104 -3.02 -12.57 18.55
CA GLU A 104 -1.91 -11.61 18.58
C GLU A 104 -2.41 -10.19 18.28
N PRO A 105 -1.79 -9.15 18.88
CA PRO A 105 -2.12 -7.78 18.53
C PRO A 105 -1.64 -7.43 17.11
N ILE A 106 -2.39 -6.58 16.43
CA ILE A 106 -2.07 -6.09 15.08
C ILE A 106 -2.13 -4.56 15.04
N TYR A 107 -1.39 -3.97 14.12
CA TYR A 107 -1.51 -2.56 13.79
C TYR A 107 -2.49 -2.40 12.62
N VAL A 108 -3.48 -1.51 12.79
CA VAL A 108 -4.46 -1.16 11.75
C VAL A 108 -4.27 0.29 11.37
N LEU A 109 -4.26 0.57 10.07
CA LEU A 109 -4.11 1.90 9.51
C LEU A 109 -5.30 2.78 9.92
N LYS A 110 -5.03 4.02 10.34
CA LYS A 110 -6.08 5.00 10.65
C LYS A 110 -6.71 5.52 9.36
N GLU A 111 -7.88 6.14 9.51
CA GLU A 111 -8.43 6.96 8.43
C GLU A 111 -7.49 8.15 8.17
N LEU A 112 -6.84 8.13 7.01
CA LEU A 112 -5.87 9.12 6.55
C LEU A 112 -6.35 9.67 5.20
N SER A 113 -5.99 10.90 4.92
CA SER A 113 -6.20 11.49 3.59
C SER A 113 -5.31 10.84 2.53
N GLU A 114 -5.70 10.94 1.26
CA GLU A 114 -4.88 10.43 0.14
C GLU A 114 -3.45 11.02 0.17
N GLU A 115 -3.31 12.30 0.52
CA GLU A 115 -2.01 12.98 0.66
C GLU A 115 -1.15 12.37 1.78
N GLU A 116 -1.76 12.02 2.93
CA GLU A 116 -1.05 11.37 4.03
C GLU A 116 -0.62 9.94 3.65
N ILE A 117 -1.48 9.19 2.94
CA ILE A 117 -1.15 7.86 2.45
C ILE A 117 -0.01 7.94 1.42
N GLU A 118 -0.03 8.92 0.53
CA GLU A 118 1.02 9.13 -0.47
C GLU A 118 2.38 9.45 0.20
N GLN A 119 2.40 10.24 1.27
CA GLN A 119 3.63 10.52 2.03
C GLN A 119 4.20 9.27 2.70
N LEU A 120 3.35 8.35 3.15
CA LEU A 120 3.76 7.10 3.78
C LEU A 120 4.12 6.00 2.76
N SER A 121 3.64 6.14 1.52
CA SER A 121 3.75 5.11 0.48
C SER A 121 5.20 4.69 0.19
N THR A 122 6.06 5.67 -0.09
CA THR A 122 7.47 5.46 -0.45
C THR A 122 8.29 4.91 0.72
N PRO A 123 8.28 5.51 1.93
CA PRO A 123 9.05 4.98 3.04
C PRO A 123 8.62 3.57 3.44
N ILE A 124 7.31 3.30 3.49
CA ILE A 124 6.80 1.96 3.81
C ILE A 124 7.15 0.95 2.72
N ALA A 125 6.97 1.30 1.44
CA ALA A 125 7.31 0.40 0.33
C ALA A 125 8.79 0.02 0.35
N GLN A 126 9.69 1.00 0.50
CA GLN A 126 11.12 0.75 0.54
C GLN A 126 11.52 -0.11 1.74
N ALA A 127 11.00 0.21 2.93
CA ALA A 127 11.28 -0.58 4.12
C ALA A 127 10.75 -2.02 4.00
N LEU A 128 9.53 -2.21 3.49
CA LEU A 128 8.95 -3.53 3.25
C LEU A 128 9.74 -4.33 2.20
N LEU A 129 10.23 -3.69 1.14
CA LEU A 129 11.07 -4.35 0.15
C LEU A 129 12.37 -4.86 0.76
N VAL A 130 13.02 -4.05 1.62
CA VAL A 130 14.25 -4.47 2.32
C VAL A 130 13.96 -5.61 3.30
N VAL A 131 12.90 -5.50 4.09
CA VAL A 131 12.48 -6.56 5.03
C VAL A 131 12.18 -7.86 4.29
N SER A 132 11.39 -7.78 3.21
CA SER A 132 11.04 -8.95 2.38
C SER A 132 12.28 -9.59 1.74
N ALA A 133 13.22 -8.79 1.24
CA ALA A 133 14.44 -9.30 0.64
C ALA A 133 15.32 -10.02 1.67
N LEU A 134 15.45 -9.46 2.87
CA LEU A 134 16.20 -10.09 3.97
C LEU A 134 15.54 -11.38 4.46
N GLU A 135 14.22 -11.38 4.65
CA GLU A 135 13.47 -12.58 5.02
C GLU A 135 13.65 -13.69 3.98
N GLN A 136 13.58 -13.34 2.69
CA GLN A 136 13.76 -14.30 1.60
C GLN A 136 15.19 -14.88 1.55
N ALA A 137 16.23 -14.06 1.74
CA ALA A 137 17.60 -14.58 1.82
C ALA A 137 17.88 -15.40 3.07
N MET A 138 17.21 -15.13 4.19
CA MET A 138 17.32 -15.96 5.39
C MET A 138 16.63 -17.32 5.22
N ALA A 139 15.53 -17.35 4.47
CA ALA A 139 14.75 -18.56 4.23
C ALA A 139 15.32 -19.44 3.11
N ASP A 140 15.95 -18.84 2.09
CA ASP A 140 16.43 -19.52 0.89
C ASP A 140 17.93 -19.25 0.60
N PRO A 141 18.80 -20.27 0.68
CA PRO A 141 20.21 -20.16 0.32
C PRO A 141 20.49 -19.68 -1.11
N GLU A 142 19.59 -19.95 -2.07
CA GLU A 142 19.75 -19.52 -3.46
C GLU A 142 19.44 -18.02 -3.61
N ALA A 143 18.47 -17.49 -2.87
CA ALA A 143 18.19 -16.05 -2.82
C ALA A 143 19.33 -15.28 -2.15
N ALA A 144 19.95 -15.84 -1.11
CA ALA A 144 21.13 -15.27 -0.47
C ALA A 144 22.32 -15.15 -1.44
N ALA A 145 22.52 -16.14 -2.32
CA ALA A 145 23.59 -16.12 -3.32
C ALA A 145 23.41 -15.04 -4.39
N GLN A 146 22.16 -14.71 -4.75
CA GLN A 146 21.86 -13.62 -5.69
C GLN A 146 22.13 -12.24 -5.09
N MET A 147 21.94 -12.07 -3.78
CA MET A 147 22.23 -10.80 -3.08
C MET A 147 23.71 -10.64 -2.71
N GLY A 148 24.41 -11.73 -2.37
CA GLY A 148 25.84 -11.71 -2.00
C GLY A 148 26.82 -11.37 -3.14
N GLY A 149 26.35 -11.23 -4.38
CA GLY A 149 27.19 -10.98 -5.55
C GLY A 149 27.63 -9.52 -5.77
N GLN A 150 27.06 -8.54 -5.05
CA GLN A 150 27.33 -7.11 -5.30
C GLN A 150 27.58 -6.23 -4.05
N GLY A 151 27.53 -6.77 -2.83
CA GLY A 151 27.67 -5.96 -1.60
C GLY A 151 28.68 -6.50 -0.58
N ASP A 152 29.19 -5.61 0.29
CA ASP A 152 30.14 -5.87 1.38
C ASP A 152 29.53 -6.69 2.55
N PHE A 153 28.25 -7.10 2.44
CA PHE A 153 27.53 -7.93 3.40
C PHE A 153 27.48 -9.39 2.94
N ASP A 154 28.41 -10.20 3.45
CA ASP A 154 28.49 -11.64 3.18
C ASP A 154 27.44 -12.42 4.00
N LEU A 155 26.23 -12.55 3.46
CA LEU A 155 25.10 -13.30 4.04
C LEU A 155 25.44 -14.78 4.28
N SER A 156 26.47 -15.33 3.64
CA SER A 156 26.91 -16.72 3.82
C SER A 156 27.69 -16.96 5.12
N ARG A 157 28.10 -15.89 5.81
CA ARG A 157 28.78 -15.95 7.13
C ARG A 157 27.83 -15.85 8.31
N LEU A 158 26.53 -15.77 8.06
CA LEU A 158 25.54 -15.71 9.13
C LEU A 158 25.44 -17.07 9.82
N PRO A 159 25.69 -17.13 11.15
CA PRO A 159 25.55 -18.37 11.89
C PRO A 159 24.09 -18.84 11.84
N ALA A 160 23.91 -20.14 11.59
CA ALA A 160 22.58 -20.76 11.50
C ALA A 160 21.76 -20.46 12.77
N GLY A 161 20.61 -19.82 12.61
CA GLY A 161 19.68 -19.48 13.70
C GLY A 161 19.83 -18.08 14.31
N MET A 162 20.67 -17.20 13.76
CA MET A 162 20.73 -15.79 14.17
C MET A 162 19.73 -14.95 13.38
N ASP A 163 18.82 -14.28 14.09
CA ASP A 163 17.88 -13.33 13.49
C ASP A 163 18.59 -12.02 13.11
N LEU A 164 18.66 -11.74 11.81
CA LEU A 164 19.31 -10.55 11.25
C LEU A 164 18.69 -9.26 11.77
N PHE A 165 17.37 -9.22 11.95
CA PHE A 165 16.67 -8.05 12.43
C PHE A 165 17.06 -7.70 13.87
N THR A 166 17.28 -8.72 14.71
CA THR A 166 17.81 -8.53 16.07
C THR A 166 19.24 -7.99 16.08
N VAL A 167 20.08 -8.36 15.11
CA VAL A 167 21.46 -7.84 14.99
C VAL A 167 21.46 -6.40 14.49
N LEU A 168 20.69 -6.12 13.44
CA LEU A 168 20.53 -4.78 12.86
C LEU A 168 19.92 -3.80 13.87
N GLY A 169 18.94 -4.24 14.67
CA GLY A 169 18.37 -3.44 15.75
C GLY A 169 19.35 -3.08 16.87
N ARG A 170 20.49 -3.77 16.97
CA ARG A 170 21.57 -3.45 17.92
C ARG A 170 22.64 -2.50 17.34
N LEU A 171 22.62 -2.22 16.03
CA LEU A 171 23.57 -1.32 15.41
C LEU A 171 23.16 0.16 15.63
N PRO A 172 24.14 1.06 15.86
CA PRO A 172 23.85 2.50 15.97
C PRO A 172 23.15 3.02 14.72
N ALA A 173 22.20 3.94 14.86
CA ALA A 173 21.44 4.52 13.74
C ALA A 173 22.31 5.18 12.64
N ALA A 174 23.57 5.51 12.95
CA ALA A 174 24.53 6.07 11.99
C ALA A 174 25.27 5.01 11.14
N GLN A 175 25.09 3.72 11.44
CA GLN A 175 25.66 2.58 10.71
C GLN A 175 24.57 1.66 10.12
N ARG A 176 23.29 2.01 10.35
CA ARG A 176 22.13 1.47 9.66
C ARG A 176 21.91 2.28 8.39
#